data_AF-A0AAE3KWP6-F1
#
_entry.id   AF-A0AAE3KWP6-F1
#
_cell.length_a   1.000
_cell.length_b   1.000
_cell.length_c   1.000
_cell.angle_alpha   90.00
_cell.angle_beta   90.00
_cell.angle_gamma   90.00
#
_symmetry.space_group_name_H-M   'P 1'
#
loop_
_entity.id
_entity.type
_entity.pdbx_description
1 polymer ?
#
loop_
_entity_poly.entity_id
_entity_poly.type
_entity_poly.pdbx_seq_one_letter_code
_entity_poly.pdbx_strand_id
1 'polypeptide(L)'
;MKTHKILAYSANLIVICFLLYITKVKNDSDKSLVIFMLGYFVLFGVNMLIFIFLLIFKSEIKKTYASILLGMLLLLIPLVLILSEL
;
A
#
# COMPACT_ATOMS: atom_id res chain seq x y z
N MET A 1 -16.39 13.94 -8.85
CA MET A 1 -14.92 13.95 -9.00
C MET A 1 -14.10 13.64 -7.73
N LYS A 2 -14.59 13.90 -6.50
CA LYS A 2 -13.83 13.63 -5.25
C LYS A 2 -13.98 12.21 -4.69
N THR A 3 -15.11 11.55 -4.96
CA THR A 3 -15.46 10.22 -4.45
C THR A 3 -14.46 9.13 -4.84
N HIS A 4 -14.01 9.08 -6.10
CA HIS A 4 -13.04 8.08 -6.55
C HIS A 4 -11.68 8.19 -5.85
N LYS A 5 -11.27 9.42 -5.48
CA LYS A 5 -10.01 9.63 -4.75
C LYS A 5 -10.10 9.05 -3.35
N ILE A 6 -11.17 9.40 -2.62
CA ILE A 6 -11.42 8.91 -1.27
C ILE A 6 -11.47 7.38 -1.30
N LEU A 7 -12.19 6.80 -2.25
CA LEU A 7 -12.34 5.35 -2.36
C LEU A 7 -10.99 4.65 -2.64
N ALA A 8 -10.14 5.22 -3.50
CA ALA A 8 -8.81 4.67 -3.77
C ALA A 8 -7.87 4.76 -2.55
N TYR A 9 -7.89 5.87 -1.81
CA TYR A 9 -7.12 6.00 -0.57
C TYR A 9 -7.62 5.04 0.52
N SER A 10 -8.93 4.99 0.75
CA SER A 10 -9.53 4.12 1.76
C SER A 10 -9.28 2.64 1.46
N ALA A 11 -9.40 2.21 0.19
CA ALA A 11 -9.13 0.83 -0.19
C ALA A 11 -7.66 0.44 0.10
N ASN A 12 -6.71 1.29 -0.25
CA ASN A 12 -5.29 1.05 0.05
C ASN A 12 -5.01 1.02 1.55
N LEU A 13 -5.60 1.94 2.31
CA LEU A 13 -5.45 1.98 3.76
C LEU A 13 -6.00 0.70 4.41
N ILE A 14 -7.16 0.21 3.97
CA ILE A 14 -7.76 -1.04 4.46
C ILE A 14 -6.82 -2.22 4.23
N VAL A 15 -6.22 -2.33 3.03
CA VAL A 15 -5.28 -3.43 2.74
C VAL A 15 -4.02 -3.34 3.60
N ILE A 16 -3.46 -2.13 3.78
CA ILE A 16 -2.30 -1.94 4.66
C ILE A 16 -2.63 -2.33 6.11
N CYS A 17 -3.77 -1.88 6.65
CA CYS A 17 -4.21 -2.25 7.99
C CYS A 17 -4.44 -3.76 8.15
N PHE A 18 -4.99 -4.41 7.12
CA PHE A 18 -5.20 -5.85 7.11
C PHE A 18 -3.88 -6.62 7.10
N LEU A 19 -2.88 -6.17 6.33
CA LEU A 19 -1.53 -6.74 6.36
C LEU A 19 -0.91 -6.62 7.75
N LEU A 20 -0.98 -5.43 8.37
CA LEU A 20 -0.49 -5.21 9.74
C LEU A 20 -1.17 -6.15 10.75
N TYR A 21 -2.49 -6.31 10.65
CA TYR A 21 -3.25 -7.22 11.50
C TYR A 21 -2.77 -8.66 11.37
N ILE A 22 -2.64 -9.19 10.14
CA ILE A 22 -2.15 -10.56 9.91
C ILE A 22 -0.76 -10.75 10.51
N THR A 23 0.11 -9.77 10.29
CA THR A 23 1.52 -9.85 10.72
C THR A 23 1.62 -9.87 12.24
N LYS A 24 0.79 -9.08 12.94
CA LYS A 24 0.71 -9.07 14.40
C LYS A 24 0.14 -10.36 14.99
N VAL A 25 -0.87 -10.95 14.35
CA VAL A 25 -1.53 -12.16 14.88
C VAL A 25 -0.64 -13.40 14.81
N LYS A 26 0.28 -13.48 13.83
CA LYS A 26 1.11 -14.69 13.63
C LYS A 26 2.29 -14.83 14.60
N ASN A 27 2.58 -13.83 15.44
CA ASN A 27 3.54 -13.81 16.57
C ASN A 27 4.97 -14.37 16.32
N ASP A 28 5.31 -14.65 15.06
CA ASP A 28 6.63 -15.12 14.62
C ASP A 28 7.31 -13.94 13.93
N SER A 29 8.10 -13.19 14.71
CA SER A 29 8.60 -11.84 14.37
C SER A 29 9.28 -11.81 12.98
N ASP A 30 10.18 -12.74 12.71
CA ASP A 30 10.92 -12.81 11.44
C ASP A 30 10.02 -13.08 10.23
N LYS A 31 9.05 -13.99 10.38
CA LYS A 31 8.11 -14.32 9.29
C LYS A 31 7.09 -13.22 9.09
N SER A 32 6.74 -12.48 10.14
CA SER A 32 5.77 -11.39 10.08
C SER A 32 6.29 -10.25 9.19
N LEU A 33 7.56 -9.88 9.34
CA LEU A 33 8.21 -8.86 8.51
C LEU A 33 8.23 -9.25 7.03
N VAL A 34 8.59 -10.50 6.72
CA VAL A 34 8.64 -11.01 5.34
C VAL A 34 7.25 -11.02 4.71
N ILE A 35 6.23 -11.48 5.44
CA ILE A 35 4.83 -11.48 4.96
C ILE A 35 4.37 -10.05 4.70
N PHE A 36 4.69 -9.12 5.60
CA PHE A 36 4.37 -7.71 5.41
C PHE A 36 5.03 -7.15 4.14
N MET A 37 6.34 -7.32 3.99
CA MET A 37 7.06 -6.81 2.83
C MET A 37 6.50 -7.38 1.54
N LEU A 38 6.29 -8.70 1.45
CA LEU A 38 5.69 -9.34 0.27
C LEU A 38 4.31 -8.76 -0.04
N GLY A 39 3.41 -8.70 0.96
CA GLY A 39 2.07 -8.14 0.77
C GLY A 39 2.09 -6.67 0.37
N TYR A 40 2.97 -5.88 0.97
CA TYR A 40 3.12 -4.46 0.70
C TYR A 40 3.64 -4.19 -0.71
N PHE A 41 4.64 -4.95 -1.16
CA PHE A 41 5.16 -4.86 -2.53
C PHE A 41 4.14 -5.33 -3.57
N VAL A 42 3.33 -6.35 -3.27
CA VAL A 42 2.21 -6.74 -4.14
C VAL A 42 1.20 -5.61 -4.25
N LEU A 43 0.80 -4.98 -3.14
CA LEU A 43 -0.11 -3.83 -3.15
C LEU A 43 0.49 -2.67 -3.96
N PHE A 44 1.78 -2.38 -3.76
CA PHE A 44 2.48 -1.34 -4.52
C PHE A 44 2.47 -1.64 -6.01
N GLY A 45 2.78 -2.89 -6.40
CA GLY A 45 2.75 -3.35 -7.79
C GLY A 45 1.38 -3.21 -8.44
N VAL A 46 0.29 -3.56 -7.73
CA VAL A 46 -1.08 -3.36 -8.21
C VAL A 46 -1.37 -1.88 -8.46
N ASN A 47 -1.03 -0.99 -7.51
CA ASN A 47 -1.21 0.46 -7.71
C ASN A 47 -0.35 0.99 -8.87
N MET A 48 0.83 0.42 -9.09
CA MET A 48 1.75 0.79 -10.16
C MET A 48 1.18 0.38 -11.53
N LEU A 49 0.61 -0.81 -11.65
CA LEU A 49 -0.12 -1.25 -12.85
C LEU A 49 -1.34 -0.38 -13.13
N ILE A 50 -2.13 -0.05 -12.11
CA ILE A 50 -3.27 0.87 -12.27
C ILE A 50 -2.78 2.25 -12.71
N PHE A 51 -1.69 2.76 -12.14
CA PHE A 51 -1.10 4.03 -12.55
C PHE A 51 -0.65 4.01 -14.01
N ILE A 52 0.06 2.97 -14.45
CA ILE A 52 0.48 2.81 -15.86
C ILE A 52 -0.73 2.77 -16.78
N PHE A 53 -1.76 1.98 -16.43
CA PHE A 53 -3.00 1.92 -17.19
C PHE A 53 -3.63 3.32 -17.32
N LEU A 54 -3.80 4.04 -16.21
CA LEU A 54 -4.34 5.40 -16.22
C LEU A 54 -3.48 6.41 -16.99
N LEU A 55 -2.17 6.17 -17.07
CA LEU A 55 -1.23 6.99 -17.85
C LEU A 55 -1.47 6.80 -19.35
N ILE A 56 -1.65 5.54 -19.80
CA ILE A 56 -1.97 5.20 -21.19
C ILE A 56 -3.30 5.84 -21.62
N PHE A 57 -4.33 5.76 -20.77
CA PHE A 57 -5.65 6.34 -21.05
C PHE A 57 -5.76 7.84 -20.78
N LYS A 58 -4.64 8.52 -20.46
CA LYS A 58 -4.57 9.97 -20.16
C LYS A 58 -5.60 10.44 -19.11
N SER A 59 -5.97 9.58 -18.17
CA SER A 59 -6.97 9.89 -17.16
C SER A 59 -6.48 10.93 -16.16
N GLU A 60 -7.36 11.84 -15.72
CA GLU A 60 -7.06 12.80 -14.66
C GLU A 60 -6.80 12.12 -13.30
N ILE A 61 -7.30 10.89 -13.12
CA ILE A 61 -7.19 10.13 -11.86
C ILE A 61 -5.74 9.67 -11.62
N LYS A 62 -4.88 9.64 -12.66
CA LYS A 62 -3.48 9.20 -12.56
C LYS A 62 -2.69 9.94 -11.47
N LYS A 63 -2.97 11.23 -11.25
CA LYS A 63 -2.31 12.02 -10.20
C LYS A 63 -2.58 11.47 -8.80
N THR A 64 -3.77 10.91 -8.59
CA THR A 64 -4.15 10.28 -7.32
C THR A 64 -3.32 9.02 -7.07
N TYR A 65 -3.18 8.17 -8.08
CA TYR A 65 -2.38 6.95 -7.95
C TYR A 65 -0.87 7.25 -7.85
N ALA A 66 -0.38 8.31 -8.51
CA ALA A 66 0.97 8.80 -8.28
C ALA A 66 1.19 9.23 -6.82
N SER A 67 0.24 9.97 -6.23
CA SER A 67 0.28 10.34 -4.81
C SER A 67 0.19 9.14 -3.87
N ILE A 68 -0.63 8.12 -4.20
CA ILE A 68 -0.71 6.86 -3.44
C ILE A 68 0.64 6.15 -3.47
N LEU A 69 1.25 5.96 -4.64
CA LEU A 69 2.56 5.30 -4.78
C LEU A 69 3.65 6.03 -4.00
N LEU A 70 3.70 7.36 -4.08
CA LEU A 70 4.62 8.18 -3.29
C LEU A 70 4.37 8.01 -1.79
N GLY A 71 3.10 8.07 -1.37
CA GLY A 71 2.71 7.86 0.03
C GLY A 71 3.10 6.47 0.54
N MET A 72 2.97 5.43 -0.29
CA MET A 72 3.39 4.08 0.06
C MET A 72 4.91 3.98 0.24
N LEU A 73 5.70 4.58 -0.65
CA LEU A 73 7.16 4.60 -0.48
C LEU A 73 7.58 5.32 0.81
N LEU A 74 6.92 6.43 1.14
CA LEU A 74 7.19 7.18 2.37
C LEU A 74 6.75 6.43 3.63
N LEU A 75 5.64 5.68 3.56
CA LEU A 75 5.12 4.89 4.68
C LEU A 75 5.87 3.57 4.90
N LEU A 76 6.61 3.08 3.90
CA LEU A 76 7.33 1.81 4.01
C LEU A 76 8.31 1.80 5.19
N ILE A 77 9.16 2.82 5.30
CA ILE A 77 10.17 2.91 6.37
C ILE A 77 9.53 2.89 7.77
N PRO A 78 8.59 3.80 8.12
CA PRO A 78 7.99 3.78 9.45
C PRO A 78 7.19 2.51 9.72
N LEU A 79 6.53 1.91 8.73
CA LEU A 79 5.80 0.65 8.92
C LEU A 79 6.75 -0.53 9.20
N VAL A 80 7.88 -0.59 8.51
CA VAL A 80 8.91 -1.61 8.76
C VAL A 80 9.54 -1.44 10.13
N LEU A 81 9.80 -0.21 10.59
CA LEU A 81 10.31 0.05 11.93
C LEU A 81 9.31 -0.39 13.01
N ILE A 82 8.03 -0.01 12.87
CA ILE A 82 6.97 -0.43 13.80
C ILE A 82 6.89 -1.96 13.91
N LEU A 83 7.02 -2.66 12.78
CA LEU A 83 7.00 -4.14 12.76
C LEU A 83 8.28 -4.78 13.28
N SER A 84 9.42 -4.10 13.20
CA SER A 84 10.71 -4.62 13.70
C SER A 84 10.85 -4.45 15.22
N GLU A 85 10.12 -3.49 15.81
CA GLU A 85 10.00 -3.31 17.27
C GLU A 85 8.90 -4.18 17.90
N LEU A 86 8.16 -4.94 17.09
CA LEU A 86 7.02 -5.80 17.45
C LEU A 86 7.45 -7.27 17.59
#